data_AF-A0A9Q3J6J5-F1
#
_entry.id   AF-A0A9Q3J6J5-F1
#
_cell.length_a   1.000
_cell.length_b   1.000
_cell.length_c   1.000
_cell.angle_alpha   90.00
_cell.angle_beta   90.00
_cell.angle_gamma   90.00
#
_symmetry.space_group_name_H-M   'P 1'
#
loop_
_entity.id
_entity.type
_entity.pdbx_description
1 polymer ?
#
loop_
_entity_poly.entity_id
_entity_poly.type
_entity_poly.pdbx_seq_one_letter_code
_entity_poly.pdbx_strand_id
1 'polypeptide(L)'
;MASSTPFTSQRPNTLPKRVNIHAQASSPLQQEIPQNNTPIVKIRPKNYNLWFDGKEVERFIKRVENIEEIERASGRDIARQISFWTKDQEISYHIEGMPGYETGDWEKLKLDMKRRWGTVSPERRYKLSSITQLFTKIQGEGGITNMTQYQKFIGEYESIINYLKR
;
A
#
# COMPACT_ATOMS: atom_id res chain seq x y z
N MET A 1 -54.76 22.67 52.49
CA MET A 1 -54.92 21.35 51.85
C MET A 1 -56.09 21.42 50.88
N ALA A 2 -55.96 20.72 49.75
CA ALA A 2 -56.97 20.41 48.73
C ALA A 2 -57.44 21.52 47.78
N SER A 3 -56.87 21.47 46.58
CA SER A 3 -57.36 21.97 45.30
C SER A 3 -58.68 21.28 44.89
N SER A 4 -59.51 21.96 44.09
CA SER A 4 -60.05 21.47 42.80
C SER A 4 -61.33 22.23 42.40
N THR A 5 -61.34 22.84 41.22
CA THR A 5 -62.40 22.58 40.23
C THR A 5 -61.87 22.85 38.81
N PRO A 6 -62.33 22.07 37.82
CA PRO A 6 -61.81 22.06 36.45
C PRO A 6 -62.65 22.92 35.52
N PHE A 7 -62.06 23.39 34.42
CA PHE A 7 -62.84 23.61 33.19
C PHE A 7 -61.96 23.46 31.96
N THR A 8 -62.11 22.32 31.28
CA THR A 8 -61.79 22.17 29.87
C THR A 8 -62.98 22.67 29.08
N SER A 9 -62.78 23.65 28.19
CA SER A 9 -63.64 23.80 27.01
C SER A 9 -62.79 24.20 25.81
N GLN A 10 -63.29 23.75 24.67
CA GLN A 10 -62.58 23.42 23.46
C GLN A 10 -62.20 24.64 22.61
N ARG A 11 -61.23 24.41 21.72
CA ARG A 11 -60.74 25.33 20.69
C ARG A 11 -61.86 25.81 19.75
N PRO A 12 -61.58 26.88 19.00
CA PRO A 12 -61.63 26.73 17.54
C PRO A 12 -60.23 26.78 16.92
N ASN A 13 -59.96 25.81 16.06
CA ASN A 13 -58.85 25.81 15.12
C ASN A 13 -58.97 27.01 14.17
N THR A 14 -57.90 27.78 14.03
CA THR A 14 -57.43 28.30 12.74
C THR A 14 -55.94 28.64 12.86
N LEU A 15 -55.10 27.98 12.05
CA LEU A 15 -53.67 28.23 11.94
C LEU A 15 -53.39 29.60 11.30
N PRO A 16 -52.57 30.48 11.89
CA PRO A 16 -51.86 31.48 11.12
C PRO A 16 -50.58 30.87 10.53
N LYS A 17 -50.43 31.02 9.22
CA LYS A 17 -49.25 30.63 8.41
C LYS A 17 -47.96 31.09 9.10
N ARG A 18 -47.06 30.16 9.40
CA ARG A 18 -45.74 30.49 9.95
C ARG A 18 -44.88 31.12 8.87
N VAL A 19 -44.50 32.37 9.11
CA VAL A 19 -43.55 33.17 8.34
C VAL A 19 -42.17 32.52 8.45
N ASN A 20 -41.51 32.26 7.32
CA ASN A 20 -40.12 31.81 7.29
C ASN A 20 -39.20 33.00 7.60
N ILE A 21 -38.60 32.99 8.78
CA ILE A 21 -37.54 33.93 9.19
C ILE A 21 -36.18 33.27 8.97
N HIS A 22 -35.36 33.93 8.17
CA HIS A 22 -33.98 33.59 7.86
C HIS A 22 -33.14 33.47 9.14
N ALA A 23 -32.43 32.35 9.28
CA ALA A 23 -31.25 32.24 10.13
C ALA A 23 -30.12 31.64 9.28
N GLN A 24 -29.31 32.51 8.67
CA GLN A 24 -28.00 32.13 8.13
C GLN A 24 -27.02 32.08 9.31
N ALA A 25 -26.82 30.88 9.86
CA ALA A 25 -25.62 30.58 10.64
C ALA A 25 -24.63 29.90 9.68
N SER A 26 -23.61 30.64 9.26
CA SER A 26 -22.51 30.10 8.45
C SER A 26 -21.69 29.15 9.31
N SER A 27 -21.88 27.84 9.13
CA SER A 27 -20.97 26.81 9.67
C SER A 27 -19.63 26.85 8.93
N PRO A 28 -18.49 26.55 9.60
CA PRO A 28 -17.17 26.69 9.01
C PRO A 28 -16.98 25.70 7.87
N LEU A 29 -16.33 26.14 6.79
CA LEU A 29 -15.87 25.37 5.64
C LEU A 29 -15.27 24.01 6.08
N GLN A 30 -16.09 22.97 6.11
CA GLN A 30 -15.61 21.64 5.85
C GLN A 30 -15.31 21.63 4.36
N GLN A 31 -14.02 21.66 4.00
CA GLN A 31 -13.60 21.37 2.64
C GLN A 31 -14.11 19.97 2.32
N GLU A 32 -15.21 19.88 1.58
CA GLU A 32 -15.57 18.66 0.90
C GLU A 32 -14.41 18.33 -0.04
N ILE A 33 -13.60 17.35 0.35
CA ILE A 33 -12.69 16.69 -0.58
C ILE A 33 -13.59 16.26 -1.74
N PRO A 34 -13.35 16.71 -3.00
CA PRO A 34 -14.22 16.32 -4.09
C PRO A 34 -14.20 14.80 -4.17
N GLN A 35 -15.33 14.18 -3.82
CA GLN A 35 -15.60 12.78 -4.09
C GLN A 35 -15.73 12.70 -5.61
N ASN A 36 -14.58 12.67 -6.29
CA ASN A 36 -14.51 12.56 -7.73
C ASN A 36 -15.17 11.24 -8.08
N ASN A 37 -16.42 11.30 -8.55
CA ASN A 37 -17.28 10.17 -8.86
C ASN A 37 -16.89 9.55 -10.22
N THR A 38 -15.60 9.64 -10.56
CA THR A 38 -15.04 9.07 -11.77
C THR A 38 -15.14 7.56 -11.67
N PRO A 39 -15.65 6.88 -12.71
CA PRO A 39 -15.67 5.43 -12.76
C PRO A 39 -14.25 4.88 -12.55
N ILE A 40 -14.10 3.89 -11.66
CA ILE A 40 -12.82 3.20 -11.46
C ILE A 40 -12.44 2.47 -12.75
N VAL A 41 -11.23 2.69 -13.24
CA VAL A 41 -10.69 1.95 -14.40
C VAL A 41 -10.39 0.52 -13.98
N LYS A 42 -11.22 -0.45 -14.43
CA LYS A 42 -11.03 -1.86 -14.08
C LYS A 42 -9.93 -2.50 -14.92
N ILE A 43 -8.81 -2.81 -14.29
CA ILE A 43 -7.67 -3.47 -14.94
C ILE A 43 -7.81 -4.98 -14.79
N ARG A 44 -7.56 -5.71 -15.89
CA ARG A 44 -7.57 -7.18 -15.90
C ARG A 44 -6.13 -7.72 -15.86
N PRO A 45 -5.58 -8.08 -14.68
CA PRO A 45 -4.21 -8.58 -14.55
C PRO A 45 -3.89 -9.77 -15.48
N LYS A 46 -4.89 -10.62 -15.75
CA LYS A 46 -4.77 -11.76 -16.65
C LYS A 46 -4.33 -11.38 -18.08
N ASN A 47 -4.78 -10.24 -18.60
CA ASN A 47 -4.43 -9.78 -19.96
C ASN A 47 -2.92 -9.49 -20.10
N TYR A 48 -2.25 -9.21 -18.98
CA TYR A 48 -0.84 -8.85 -18.92
C TYR A 48 0.04 -9.94 -18.29
N ASN A 49 -0.55 -11.10 -17.95
CA ASN A 49 0.06 -12.12 -17.12
C ASN A 49 0.74 -11.50 -15.88
N LEU A 50 0.00 -10.64 -15.18
CA LEU A 50 0.48 -9.90 -14.03
C LEU A 50 -0.15 -10.48 -12.75
N TRP A 51 0.65 -11.23 -11.99
CA TRP A 51 0.23 -11.77 -10.69
C TRP A 51 1.36 -11.58 -9.69
N PHE A 52 1.03 -11.11 -8.49
CA PHE A 52 1.98 -10.96 -7.41
C PHE A 52 2.03 -12.22 -6.55
N ASP A 53 3.22 -12.76 -6.33
CA ASP A 53 3.49 -13.95 -5.52
C ASP A 53 4.34 -13.64 -4.28
N GLY A 54 4.51 -12.34 -3.95
CA GLY A 54 5.27 -11.89 -2.79
C GLY A 54 6.77 -11.75 -3.06
N LYS A 55 7.23 -11.95 -4.30
CA LYS A 55 8.65 -11.83 -4.70
C LYS A 55 8.84 -10.71 -5.72
N GLU A 56 10.09 -10.25 -5.85
CA GLU A 56 10.51 -9.25 -6.84
C GLU A 56 9.57 -8.03 -6.90
N VAL A 57 9.18 -7.49 -5.74
CA VAL A 57 8.10 -6.47 -5.65
C VAL A 57 8.41 -5.22 -6.47
N GLU A 58 9.68 -4.84 -6.60
CA GLU A 58 10.10 -3.71 -7.43
C GLU A 58 9.83 -3.96 -8.92
N ARG A 59 10.10 -5.17 -9.40
CA ARG A 59 9.77 -5.58 -10.78
C ARG A 59 8.26 -5.61 -10.97
N PHE A 60 7.53 -6.14 -10.00
CA PHE A 60 6.07 -6.15 -10.03
C PHE A 60 5.49 -4.73 -10.12
N ILE A 61 5.90 -3.82 -9.23
CA ILE A 61 5.48 -2.41 -9.22
C ILE A 61 5.78 -1.74 -10.57
N LYS A 62 6.98 -1.94 -11.14
CA LYS A 62 7.31 -1.35 -12.45
C LYS A 62 6.39 -1.82 -13.56
N ARG A 63 5.97 -3.10 -13.53
CA ARG A 63 5.00 -3.63 -14.51
C ARG A 63 3.60 -3.05 -14.29
N VAL A 64 3.21 -2.80 -13.03
CA VAL A 64 1.95 -2.13 -12.69
C VAL A 64 1.94 -0.69 -13.22
N GLU A 65 3.00 0.08 -13.01
CA GLU A 65 3.12 1.47 -13.51
C GLU A 65 3.04 1.51 -15.05
N ASN A 66 3.63 0.54 -15.74
CA ASN A 66 3.49 0.45 -17.20
C ASN A 66 2.04 0.14 -17.64
N ILE A 67 1.28 -0.63 -16.86
CA ILE A 67 -0.14 -0.89 -17.15
C ILE A 67 -1.00 0.32 -16.80
N GLU A 68 -0.67 1.04 -15.72
CA GLU A 68 -1.32 2.31 -15.34
C GLU A 68 -1.27 3.29 -16.53
N GLU A 69 -0.12 3.40 -17.20
CA GLU A 69 0.05 4.22 -18.39
C GLU A 69 -0.77 3.70 -19.60
N ILE A 70 -0.72 2.39 -19.88
CA ILE A 70 -1.44 1.76 -21.01
C ILE A 70 -2.96 1.91 -20.88
N GLU A 71 -3.49 1.60 -19.70
CA GLU A 71 -4.93 1.59 -19.42
C GLU A 71 -5.46 2.98 -19.03
N ARG A 72 -4.57 3.98 -18.94
CA ARG A 72 -4.87 5.35 -18.48
C ARG A 72 -5.56 5.36 -17.12
N ALA A 73 -5.16 4.43 -16.26
CA ALA A 73 -5.68 4.32 -14.91
C ALA A 73 -5.00 5.35 -14.00
N SER A 74 -5.69 5.75 -12.94
CA SER A 74 -5.08 6.54 -11.88
C SER A 74 -4.44 5.62 -10.83
N GLY A 75 -3.46 6.11 -10.08
CA GLY A 75 -2.94 5.40 -8.91
C GLY A 75 -4.05 4.96 -7.93
N ARG A 76 -5.13 5.74 -7.77
CA ARG A 76 -6.28 5.33 -6.93
C ARG A 76 -6.97 4.07 -7.46
N ASP A 77 -7.07 3.92 -8.79
CA ASP A 77 -7.63 2.73 -9.42
C ASP A 77 -6.75 1.51 -9.17
N ILE A 78 -5.43 1.68 -9.24
CA ILE A 78 -4.44 0.64 -8.93
C ILE A 78 -4.57 0.22 -7.46
N ALA A 79 -4.47 1.17 -6.54
CA ALA A 79 -4.45 0.92 -5.10
C ALA A 79 -5.68 0.11 -4.63
N ARG A 80 -6.85 0.37 -5.22
CA ARG A 80 -8.11 -0.34 -4.89
C ARG A 80 -8.22 -1.74 -5.46
N GLN A 81 -7.42 -2.08 -6.48
CA GLN A 81 -7.55 -3.35 -7.20
C GLN A 81 -6.40 -4.32 -6.93
N ILE A 82 -5.25 -3.83 -6.50
CA ILE A 82 -4.01 -4.59 -6.43
C ILE A 82 -4.05 -5.77 -5.44
N SER A 83 -4.92 -5.75 -4.43
CA SER A 83 -5.14 -6.92 -3.55
C SER A 83 -5.70 -8.13 -4.30
N PHE A 84 -6.48 -7.91 -5.36
CA PHE A 84 -7.03 -8.99 -6.20
C PHE A 84 -6.03 -9.52 -7.24
N TRP A 85 -4.83 -8.94 -7.33
CA TRP A 85 -3.81 -9.32 -8.33
C TRP A 85 -2.82 -10.35 -7.78
N THR A 86 -3.24 -11.14 -6.81
CA THR A 86 -2.51 -12.29 -6.30
C THR A 86 -3.44 -13.51 -6.27
N LYS A 87 -2.84 -14.70 -6.30
CA LYS A 87 -3.56 -15.96 -6.08
C LYS A 87 -3.45 -16.44 -4.62
N ASP A 88 -2.62 -15.77 -3.83
CA ASP A 88 -2.37 -16.10 -2.44
C ASP A 88 -3.21 -15.19 -1.54
N GLN A 89 -4.08 -15.80 -0.73
CA GLN A 89 -5.00 -15.07 0.14
C GLN A 89 -4.26 -14.32 1.26
N GLU A 90 -3.14 -14.83 1.75
CA GLU A 90 -2.34 -14.16 2.78
C GLU A 90 -1.69 -12.88 2.24
N ILE A 91 -1.24 -12.91 0.99
CA ILE A 91 -0.70 -11.72 0.32
C ILE A 91 -1.80 -10.68 0.12
N SER A 92 -3.00 -11.09 -0.31
CA SER A 92 -4.15 -10.20 -0.45
C SER A 92 -4.49 -9.51 0.88
N TYR A 93 -4.63 -10.30 1.95
CA TYR A 93 -4.93 -9.81 3.29
C TYR A 93 -3.88 -8.81 3.77
N HIS A 94 -2.59 -9.08 3.55
CA HIS A 94 -1.53 -8.17 3.91
C HIS A 94 -1.57 -6.85 3.13
N ILE A 95 -1.90 -6.88 1.83
CA ILE A 95 -2.05 -5.66 1.02
C ILE A 95 -3.23 -4.82 1.54
N GLU A 96 -4.36 -5.46 1.81
CA GLU A 96 -5.58 -4.79 2.31
C GLU A 96 -5.35 -4.10 3.67
N GLY A 97 -4.48 -4.68 4.51
CA GLY A 97 -4.08 -4.08 5.78
C GLY A 97 -3.05 -2.95 5.67
N MET A 98 -2.62 -2.54 4.48
CA MET A 98 -1.63 -1.46 4.31
C MET A 98 -2.28 -0.08 4.35
N PRO A 99 -1.68 0.90 5.05
CA PRO A 99 -2.20 2.27 5.10
C PRO A 99 -2.39 2.92 3.72
N GLY A 100 -1.52 2.62 2.74
CA GLY A 100 -1.71 3.11 1.36
C GLY A 100 -2.92 2.52 0.64
N TYR A 101 -3.32 1.30 0.97
CA TYR A 101 -4.51 0.66 0.40
C TYR A 101 -5.78 1.32 0.95
N GLU A 102 -5.86 1.50 2.27
CA GLU A 102 -6.98 2.17 2.95
C GLU A 102 -7.22 3.58 2.41
N THR A 103 -6.15 4.36 2.22
CA THR A 103 -6.26 5.73 1.69
C THR A 103 -6.45 5.78 0.17
N GLY A 104 -6.26 4.67 -0.54
CA GLY A 104 -6.20 4.64 -2.00
C GLY A 104 -5.04 5.44 -2.59
N ASP A 105 -3.95 5.60 -1.81
CA ASP A 105 -2.74 6.33 -2.21
C ASP A 105 -1.72 5.33 -2.74
N TRP A 106 -1.53 5.34 -4.06
CA TRP A 106 -0.63 4.41 -4.72
C TRP A 106 0.84 4.61 -4.35
N GLU A 107 1.30 5.85 -4.21
CA GLU A 107 2.69 6.13 -3.85
C GLU A 107 3.01 5.60 -2.46
N LYS A 108 2.09 5.83 -1.51
CA LYS A 108 2.19 5.29 -0.16
C LYS A 108 2.12 3.75 -0.16
N LEU A 109 1.21 3.17 -0.94
CA LEU A 109 1.08 1.71 -1.03
C LEU A 109 2.33 1.07 -1.63
N LYS A 110 2.99 1.68 -2.62
CA LYS A 110 4.30 1.22 -3.13
C LYS A 110 5.34 1.15 -2.02
N LEU A 111 5.40 2.15 -1.14
CA LEU A 111 6.32 2.15 0.00
C LEU A 111 5.98 1.04 1.01
N ASP A 112 4.70 0.82 1.30
CA ASP A 112 4.25 -0.25 2.19
C ASP A 112 4.58 -1.64 1.63
N MET A 113 4.32 -1.86 0.34
CA MET A 113 4.64 -3.10 -0.36
C MET A 113 6.16 -3.35 -0.40
N LYS A 114 6.96 -2.33 -0.69
CA LYS A 114 8.43 -2.39 -0.61
C LYS A 114 8.94 -2.59 0.81
N ARG A 115 8.27 -2.08 1.84
CA ARG A 115 8.67 -2.36 3.23
C ARG A 115 8.42 -3.82 3.62
N ARG A 116 7.34 -4.41 3.12
CA ARG A 116 6.89 -5.78 3.49
C ARG A 116 7.54 -6.88 2.65
N TRP A 117 7.50 -6.74 1.33
CA TRP A 117 8.00 -7.70 0.34
C TRP A 117 9.17 -7.16 -0.46
N GLY A 118 9.47 -5.87 -0.30
CA GLY A 118 10.74 -5.37 -0.74
C GLY A 118 11.76 -6.04 0.15
N THR A 119 12.41 -6.96 -0.50
CA THR A 119 13.77 -7.32 -0.23
C THR A 119 14.54 -6.13 0.36
N VAL A 120 15.06 -6.26 1.58
CA VAL A 120 16.39 -5.70 1.87
C VAL A 120 17.33 -6.50 0.97
N SER A 121 17.42 -6.17 -0.31
CA SER A 121 17.57 -7.24 -1.30
C SER A 121 18.84 -8.07 -1.17
N PRO A 122 18.74 -9.41 -1.28
CA PRO A 122 19.81 -10.22 -1.85
C PRO A 122 20.17 -9.75 -3.26
N GLU A 123 19.30 -9.01 -3.95
CA GLU A 123 19.63 -8.29 -5.18
C GLU A 123 20.70 -7.17 -4.96
N ARG A 124 20.97 -6.85 -3.70
CA ARG A 124 22.12 -6.08 -3.19
C ARG A 124 23.02 -6.91 -2.27
N ARG A 125 22.91 -8.25 -2.24
CA ARG A 125 23.75 -9.10 -1.37
C ARG A 125 25.22 -8.91 -1.73
N TYR A 126 25.48 -8.96 -3.04
CA TYR A 126 26.82 -8.93 -3.58
C TYR A 126 26.90 -8.02 -4.80
N LYS A 127 27.86 -7.09 -4.77
CA LYS A 127 28.28 -6.27 -5.92
C LYS A 127 29.64 -6.78 -6.39
N LEU A 128 30.18 -6.25 -7.50
CA LEU A 128 31.60 -6.50 -7.86
C LEU A 128 32.54 -6.20 -6.67
N SER A 129 32.26 -5.12 -5.92
CA SER A 129 33.01 -4.74 -4.72
C SER A 129 32.92 -5.77 -3.58
N SER A 130 31.93 -6.67 -3.58
CA SER A 130 31.80 -7.72 -2.57
C SER A 130 32.85 -8.81 -2.71
N ILE A 131 33.38 -9.02 -3.92
CA ILE A 131 34.57 -9.87 -4.12
C ILE A 131 35.75 -9.25 -3.38
N THR A 132 36.01 -7.96 -3.60
CA THR A 132 37.10 -7.23 -2.94
C THR A 132 36.92 -7.22 -1.42
N GLN A 133 35.71 -6.98 -0.92
CA GLN A 133 35.41 -7.00 0.52
C GLN A 133 35.68 -8.38 1.15
N LEU A 134 35.33 -9.47 0.45
CA LEU A 134 35.61 -10.82 0.93
C LEU A 134 37.12 -11.07 1.07
N PHE A 135 37.92 -10.64 0.08
CA PHE A 135 39.38 -10.72 0.16
C PHE A 135 39.96 -9.84 1.28
N THR A 136 39.53 -8.58 1.39
CA THR A 136 39.99 -7.66 2.44
C THR A 136 39.69 -8.19 3.84
N LYS A 137 38.50 -8.78 4.03
CA LYS A 137 38.11 -9.41 5.30
C LYS A 137 39.04 -10.55 5.67
N ILE A 138 39.28 -11.49 4.76
CA ILE A 138 40.17 -12.64 5.01
C ILE A 138 41.61 -12.17 5.25
N GLN A 139 42.09 -11.16 4.52
CA GLN A 139 43.42 -10.59 4.77
C GLN A 139 43.51 -9.93 6.15
N GLY A 140 42.47 -9.20 6.58
CA GLY A 140 42.39 -8.63 7.92
C GLY A 140 42.34 -9.69 9.04
N GLU A 141 41.82 -10.88 8.75
CA GLU A 141 41.80 -12.04 9.64
C GLU A 141 43.14 -12.83 9.65
N GLY A 142 44.18 -12.35 8.95
CA GLY A 142 45.49 -13.01 8.87
C GLY A 142 45.62 -14.03 7.74
N GLY A 143 44.66 -14.06 6.82
CA GLY A 143 44.62 -14.99 5.69
C GLY A 143 43.97 -16.34 6.03
N ILE A 144 44.01 -17.26 5.06
CA ILE A 144 43.48 -18.62 5.23
C ILE A 144 44.62 -19.52 5.73
N THR A 145 44.48 -20.02 6.95
CA THR A 145 45.52 -20.85 7.61
C THR A 145 45.05 -22.28 7.89
N ASN A 146 43.75 -22.55 7.76
CA ASN A 146 43.17 -23.87 8.02
C ASN A 146 42.00 -24.20 7.08
N MET A 147 41.61 -25.47 7.09
CA MET A 147 40.57 -26.02 6.20
C MET A 147 39.19 -25.39 6.43
N THR A 148 38.83 -25.11 7.68
CA THR A 148 37.53 -24.50 8.02
C THR A 148 37.41 -23.09 7.44
N GLN A 149 38.47 -22.29 7.55
CA GLN A 149 38.54 -20.96 6.94
C GLN A 149 38.44 -21.05 5.41
N TYR A 150 39.13 -22.01 4.80
CA TYR A 150 39.07 -22.24 3.36
C TYR A 150 37.65 -22.59 2.88
N GLN A 151 36.98 -23.53 3.53
CA GLN A 151 35.62 -23.95 3.18
C GLN A 151 34.62 -22.80 3.30
N LYS A 152 34.74 -21.99 4.36
CA LYS A 152 33.91 -20.80 4.56
C LYS A 152 34.14 -19.76 3.46
N PHE A 153 35.40 -19.49 3.12
CA PHE A 153 35.75 -18.56 2.06
C PHE A 153 35.21 -19.01 0.69
N ILE A 154 35.41 -20.27 0.32
CA ILE A 154 34.92 -20.80 -0.96
C ILE A 154 33.39 -20.79 -1.02
N GLY A 155 32.70 -21.15 0.06
CA GLY A 155 31.23 -21.09 0.10
C GLY A 155 30.67 -19.66 -0.08
N GLU A 156 31.30 -18.67 0.56
CA GLU A 156 30.94 -17.25 0.37
C GLU A 156 31.30 -16.77 -1.05
N TYR A 157 32.47 -17.15 -1.58
CA TYR A 157 32.92 -16.79 -2.92
C TYR A 157 32.03 -17.38 -4.02
N GLU A 158 31.69 -18.66 -3.94
CA GLU A 158 30.78 -19.33 -4.89
C GLU A 158 29.39 -18.71 -4.84
N SER A 159 28.91 -18.37 -3.65
CA SER A 159 27.64 -17.64 -3.50
C SER A 159 27.68 -16.28 -4.20
N ILE A 160 28.79 -15.53 -4.10
CA ILE A 160 29.00 -14.27 -4.81
C ILE A 160 29.04 -14.49 -6.33
N ILE A 161 29.83 -15.44 -6.81
CA ILE A 161 30.02 -15.67 -8.25
C ILE A 161 28.75 -16.21 -8.92
N ASN A 162 28.07 -17.16 -8.29
CA ASN A 162 26.80 -17.70 -8.80
C ASN A 162 25.71 -16.63 -8.82
N TYR A 163 25.79 -15.65 -7.93
CA TYR A 163 24.90 -14.49 -7.93
C TYR A 163 25.25 -13.51 -9.06
N LEU A 164 26.52 -13.17 -9.27
CA LEU A 164 26.96 -12.23 -10.31
C LEU A 164 26.85 -12.76 -11.76
N LYS A 165 26.72 -14.09 -11.94
CA LYS A 165 26.55 -14.74 -13.25
C LYS A 165 25.11 -14.80 -13.76
N ARG A 166 24.13 -14.48 -12.92
CA ARG A 166 22.68 -14.52 -13.24
C ARG A 166 22.22 -13.19 -13.80
#